data_AF-A0A927Z7S7-F1
#
_entry.id   AF-A0A927Z7S7-F1
#
_cell.length_a   1.000
_cell.length_b   1.000
_cell.length_c   1.000
_cell.angle_alpha   90.00
_cell.angle_beta   90.00
_cell.angle_gamma   90.00
#
_symmetry.space_group_name_H-M   'P 1'
#
loop_
_entity.id
_entity.type
_entity.pdbx_description
1 polymer ?
#
loop_
_entity_poly.entity_id
_entity_poly.type
_entity_poly.pdbx_seq_one_letter_code
_entity_poly.pdbx_strand_id
1 'polypeptide(L)'
;MSILKGKSKLLAYREKAEQFLKKMKTTEYDSEEALHEDLYAFVLCKYLLYGDDLGQMFSLDDLAEKSVAKTIQMTGQDAFKADSKVSCEGTTSAMNKKVLLLMALQRELGIKFRLSKTADLTDTKKLASEVYYLLTEK
;
A
#
# COMPACT_ATOMS: atom_id res chain seq x y z
N MET A 1 9.34 -27.28 3.37
CA MET A 1 8.93 -26.40 4.50
C MET A 1 8.80 -24.89 4.15
N SER A 2 9.14 -24.42 2.93
CA SER A 2 9.08 -22.96 2.62
C SER A 2 7.68 -22.37 2.38
N ILE A 3 6.74 -23.13 1.79
CA ILE A 3 5.43 -22.59 1.36
C ILE A 3 4.55 -22.18 2.56
N LEU A 4 4.63 -22.93 3.67
CA LEU A 4 3.83 -22.67 4.88
C LEU A 4 4.26 -21.38 5.60
N LYS A 5 5.56 -21.07 5.63
CA LYS A 5 6.09 -19.82 6.23
C LYS A 5 5.65 -18.58 5.43
N GLY A 6 5.63 -18.67 4.09
CA GLY A 6 5.15 -17.58 3.23
C GLY A 6 3.67 -17.27 3.43
N LYS A 7 2.82 -18.32 3.50
CA LYS A 7 1.37 -18.17 3.74
C LYS A 7 1.07 -17.51 5.10
N SER A 8 1.78 -17.90 6.16
CA SER A 8 1.62 -17.31 7.49
C SER A 8 2.01 -15.82 7.51
N LYS A 9 3.07 -15.43 6.81
CA LYS A 9 3.51 -14.03 6.75
C LYS A 9 2.56 -13.13 5.96
N LEU A 10 2.03 -13.63 4.83
CA LEU A 10 1.00 -12.90 4.06
C LEU A 10 -0.28 -12.67 4.86
N LEU A 11 -0.69 -13.67 5.64
CA LEU A 11 -1.85 -13.54 6.53
C LEU A 11 -1.60 -12.46 7.60
N ALA A 12 -0.42 -12.45 8.22
CA ALA A 12 -0.07 -11.45 9.22
C ALA A 12 -0.08 -10.01 8.66
N TYR A 13 0.42 -9.80 7.43
CA TYR A 13 0.33 -8.49 6.76
C TYR A 13 -1.11 -8.05 6.54
N ARG A 14 -1.98 -8.98 6.14
CA ARG A 14 -3.40 -8.70 5.93
C ARG A 14 -4.09 -8.33 7.23
N GLU A 15 -3.90 -9.11 8.29
CA GLU A 15 -4.47 -8.84 9.61
C GLU A 15 -4.03 -7.47 10.15
N LYS A 16 -2.74 -7.12 9.99
CA LYS A 16 -2.26 -5.80 10.38
C LYS A 16 -2.84 -4.67 9.53
N ALA A 17 -2.96 -4.85 8.21
CA ALA A 17 -3.63 -3.86 7.36
C ALA A 17 -5.08 -3.63 7.81
N GLU A 18 -5.81 -4.68 8.16
CA GLU A 18 -7.18 -4.59 8.67
C GLU A 18 -7.24 -3.86 10.02
N GLN A 19 -6.23 -4.02 10.90
CA GLN A 19 -6.13 -3.28 12.16
C GLN A 19 -5.92 -1.77 11.93
N PHE A 20 -4.97 -1.38 11.07
CA PHE A 20 -4.74 0.03 10.76
C PHE A 20 -5.93 0.66 10.05
N LEU A 21 -6.57 -0.07 9.14
CA LEU A 21 -7.81 0.37 8.52
C LEU A 21 -8.92 0.59 9.56
N LYS A 22 -9.11 -0.33 10.49
CA LYS A 22 -10.10 -0.19 11.56
C LYS A 22 -9.79 1.06 12.39
N LYS A 23 -8.52 1.26 12.76
CA LYS A 23 -8.09 2.46 13.50
C LYS A 23 -8.41 3.74 12.72
N MET A 24 -8.05 3.81 11.43
CA MET A 24 -8.37 4.95 10.57
C MET A 24 -9.87 5.27 10.45
N LYS A 25 -10.76 4.29 10.69
CA LYS A 25 -12.21 4.50 10.68
C LYS A 25 -12.79 4.96 12.00
N THR A 26 -12.16 4.60 13.10
CA THR A 26 -12.71 4.77 14.46
C THR A 26 -12.03 5.86 15.25
N THR A 27 -10.86 6.31 14.81
CA THR A 27 -10.08 7.36 15.44
C THR A 27 -10.43 8.70 14.82
N GLU A 28 -10.75 9.68 15.67
CA GLU A 28 -10.72 11.08 15.28
C GLU A 28 -9.25 11.53 15.28
N TYR A 29 -8.80 12.07 14.15
CA TYR A 29 -7.43 12.56 14.00
C TYR A 29 -7.42 14.08 14.09
N ASP A 30 -6.55 14.61 14.94
CA ASP A 30 -6.38 16.05 15.12
C ASP A 30 -5.60 16.72 13.99
N SER A 31 -4.90 15.94 13.16
CA SER A 31 -4.15 16.44 12.01
C SER A 31 -3.91 15.38 10.93
N GLU A 32 -3.51 15.81 9.74
CA GLU A 32 -3.14 14.92 8.63
C GLU A 32 -1.88 14.09 8.94
N GLU A 33 -0.94 14.62 9.73
CA GLU A 33 0.27 13.90 10.15
C GLU A 33 -0.07 12.74 11.08
N ALA A 34 -1.02 12.92 12.00
CA ALA A 34 -1.47 11.85 12.88
C ALA A 34 -2.13 10.71 12.09
N LEU A 35 -2.90 11.05 11.04
CA LEU A 35 -3.47 10.07 10.12
C LEU A 35 -2.39 9.41 9.27
N HIS A 36 -1.36 10.17 8.85
CA HIS A 36 -0.27 9.69 8.01
C HIS A 36 0.46 8.50 8.63
N GLU A 37 0.67 8.48 9.95
CA GLU A 37 1.35 7.36 10.62
C GLU A 37 0.61 6.03 10.40
N ASP A 38 -0.72 6.02 10.61
CA ASP A 38 -1.54 4.82 10.44
C ASP A 38 -1.73 4.46 8.96
N LEU A 39 -1.91 5.47 8.11
CA LEU A 39 -2.02 5.27 6.66
C LEU A 39 -0.72 4.72 6.07
N TYR A 40 0.43 5.23 6.50
CA TYR A 40 1.73 4.73 6.07
C TYR A 40 1.91 3.28 6.48
N ALA A 41 1.62 2.95 7.74
CA ALA A 41 1.68 1.57 8.23
C ALA A 41 0.73 0.62 7.45
N PHE A 42 -0.48 1.10 7.11
CA PHE A 42 -1.41 0.39 6.23
C PHE A 42 -0.81 0.14 4.84
N VAL A 43 -0.25 1.18 4.20
CA VAL A 43 0.40 1.07 2.88
C VAL A 43 1.53 0.04 2.93
N LEU A 44 2.40 0.09 3.95
CA LEU A 44 3.48 -0.87 4.12
C LEU A 44 2.95 -2.31 4.26
N CYS A 45 1.83 -2.52 4.95
CA CYS A 45 1.21 -3.85 5.04
C CYS A 45 0.69 -4.31 3.67
N LYS A 46 -0.03 -3.46 2.93
CA LYS A 46 -0.53 -3.76 1.57
C LYS A 46 0.61 -4.07 0.61
N TYR A 47 1.77 -3.45 0.83
CA TYR A 47 2.96 -3.62 -0.01
C TYR A 47 3.93 -4.68 0.53
N LEU A 48 3.56 -5.40 1.60
CA LEU A 48 4.37 -6.44 2.24
C LEU A 48 5.71 -5.91 2.79
N LEU A 49 5.84 -4.62 3.01
CA LEU A 49 7.04 -3.93 3.49
C LEU A 49 7.00 -3.61 4.98
N TYR A 50 5.89 -3.90 5.67
CA TYR A 50 5.76 -3.56 7.09
C TYR A 50 6.81 -4.30 7.94
N GLY A 51 7.52 -3.54 8.78
CA GLY A 51 8.65 -4.03 9.59
C GLY A 51 10.01 -4.02 8.88
N ASP A 52 10.08 -3.62 7.61
CA ASP A 52 11.35 -3.38 6.93
C ASP A 52 11.93 -2.03 7.35
N ASP A 53 13.26 -1.93 7.39
CA ASP A 53 13.93 -0.62 7.47
C ASP A 53 13.87 0.06 6.09
N LEU A 54 13.14 1.18 6.05
CA LEU A 54 12.86 1.97 4.84
C LEU A 54 13.40 3.39 4.94
N GLY A 55 14.02 3.77 6.06
CA GLY A 55 14.37 5.17 6.34
C GLY A 55 13.18 6.12 6.11
N GLN A 56 13.43 7.19 5.37
CA GLN A 56 12.42 8.22 5.04
C GLN A 56 11.81 8.02 3.64
N MET A 57 11.52 6.76 3.25
CA MET A 57 10.89 6.45 1.97
C MET A 57 9.37 6.64 2.04
N PHE A 58 8.86 7.70 1.40
CA PHE A 58 7.43 8.00 1.36
C PHE A 58 6.81 7.97 -0.05
N SER A 59 7.65 7.95 -1.09
CA SER A 59 7.23 7.84 -2.50
C SER A 59 6.42 6.57 -2.71
N LEU A 60 5.22 6.71 -3.29
CA LEU A 60 4.38 5.56 -3.60
C LEU A 60 4.98 4.69 -4.69
N ASP A 61 5.71 5.28 -5.63
CA ASP A 61 6.40 4.55 -6.70
C ASP A 61 7.56 3.73 -6.13
N ASP A 62 8.43 4.33 -5.31
CA ASP A 62 9.56 3.62 -4.68
C ASP A 62 9.08 2.46 -3.79
N LEU A 63 8.02 2.71 -3.00
CA LEU A 63 7.39 1.68 -2.18
C LEU A 63 6.79 0.56 -3.04
N ALA A 64 6.16 0.90 -4.17
CA ALA A 64 5.58 -0.09 -5.07
C ALA A 64 6.66 -0.93 -5.76
N GLU A 65 7.75 -0.32 -6.21
CA GLU A 65 8.92 -1.00 -6.79
C GLU A 65 9.56 -1.95 -5.78
N LYS A 66 9.84 -1.46 -4.56
CA LYS A 66 10.40 -2.29 -3.48
C LYS A 66 9.47 -3.45 -3.12
N SER A 67 8.16 -3.22 -3.14
CA SER A 67 7.16 -4.26 -2.97
C SER A 67 7.22 -5.30 -4.08
N VAL A 68 7.38 -4.90 -5.36
CA VAL A 68 7.49 -5.84 -6.49
C VAL A 68 8.74 -6.70 -6.33
N ALA A 69 9.88 -6.07 -6.04
CA ALA A 69 11.14 -6.76 -5.80
C ALA A 69 11.03 -7.79 -4.67
N LYS A 70 10.36 -7.41 -3.56
CA LYS A 70 10.14 -8.32 -2.43
C LYS A 70 9.22 -9.49 -2.79
N THR A 71 8.14 -9.25 -3.54
CA THR A 71 7.26 -10.32 -4.00
C THR A 71 8.02 -11.35 -4.85
N ILE A 72 8.87 -10.89 -5.78
CA ILE A 72 9.71 -11.77 -6.62
C ILE A 72 10.65 -12.64 -5.76
N GLN A 73 11.27 -12.05 -4.74
CA GLN A 73 12.11 -12.78 -3.79
C GLN A 73 11.32 -13.83 -2.99
N MET A 74 10.06 -13.53 -2.63
CA MET A 74 9.21 -14.42 -1.85
C MET A 74 8.65 -15.62 -2.64
N THR A 75 8.34 -15.43 -3.93
CA THR A 75 7.77 -16.48 -4.79
C THR A 75 8.81 -17.33 -5.52
N GLY A 76 10.08 -16.89 -5.52
CA GLY A 76 11.15 -17.49 -6.30
C GLY A 76 11.10 -17.06 -7.76
N GLN A 77 12.28 -16.87 -8.38
CA GLN A 77 12.38 -16.37 -9.76
C GLN A 77 11.64 -17.27 -10.77
N ASP A 78 11.54 -18.57 -10.53
CA ASP A 78 10.95 -19.52 -11.48
C ASP A 78 9.42 -19.49 -11.52
N ALA A 79 8.75 -19.19 -10.40
CA ALA A 79 7.30 -18.95 -10.39
C ALA A 79 6.95 -17.64 -11.11
N PHE A 80 7.83 -16.63 -11.00
CA PHE A 80 7.68 -15.38 -11.73
C PHE A 80 7.92 -15.57 -13.23
N LYS A 81 8.93 -16.36 -13.65
CA LYS A 81 9.23 -16.68 -15.06
C LYS A 81 8.12 -17.41 -15.81
N ALA A 82 7.32 -18.22 -15.11
CA ALA A 82 6.17 -18.90 -15.71
C ALA A 82 5.01 -17.93 -16.03
N ASP A 83 4.86 -16.85 -15.26
CA ASP A 83 3.88 -15.78 -15.50
C ASP A 83 4.44 -14.61 -16.34
N SER A 84 5.77 -14.42 -16.41
CA SER A 84 6.42 -13.23 -17.02
C SER A 84 6.85 -13.40 -18.48
N LYS A 85 6.03 -14.10 -19.29
CA LYS A 85 6.07 -13.88 -20.73
C LYS A 85 5.47 -12.49 -21.00
N VAL A 86 6.37 -11.50 -21.10
CA VAL A 86 6.21 -10.07 -21.51
C VAL A 86 6.69 -9.16 -20.37
N SER A 87 7.88 -8.56 -20.41
CA SER A 87 8.20 -7.44 -19.50
C SER A 87 9.17 -6.42 -20.11
N CYS A 88 8.65 -5.27 -20.54
CA CYS A 88 8.70 -3.97 -19.84
C CYS A 88 7.87 -3.79 -18.53
N GLU A 89 7.58 -4.82 -17.75
CA GLU A 89 6.55 -4.83 -16.68
C GLU A 89 6.86 -4.07 -15.37
N GLY A 90 8.09 -3.65 -15.09
CA GLY A 90 8.45 -3.01 -13.81
C GLY A 90 7.60 -1.75 -13.53
N THR A 91 7.48 -0.88 -14.53
CA THR A 91 6.68 0.35 -14.48
C THR A 91 5.17 0.06 -14.38
N THR A 92 4.67 -0.93 -15.11
CA THR A 92 3.25 -1.32 -15.10
C THR A 92 2.83 -1.93 -13.75
N SER A 93 3.71 -2.72 -13.12
CA SER A 93 3.44 -3.36 -11.83
C SER A 93 3.37 -2.36 -10.68
N ALA A 94 4.25 -1.35 -10.67
CA ALA A 94 4.20 -0.26 -9.70
C ALA A 94 2.93 0.60 -9.86
N MET A 95 2.61 0.98 -11.11
CA MET A 95 1.41 1.78 -11.42
C MET A 95 0.11 1.04 -11.05
N ASN A 96 0.04 -0.28 -11.32
CA ASN A 96 -1.08 -1.12 -10.92
C ASN A 96 -1.24 -1.20 -9.39
N LYS A 97 -0.14 -1.24 -8.63
CA LYS A 97 -0.18 -1.25 -7.16
C LYS A 97 -0.70 0.07 -6.59
N LYS A 98 -0.35 1.22 -7.16
CA LYS A 98 -0.92 2.51 -6.75
C LYS A 98 -2.43 2.53 -7.00
N VAL A 99 -2.89 2.12 -8.19
CA VAL A 99 -4.32 2.06 -8.50
C VAL A 99 -5.07 1.13 -7.53
N LEU A 100 -4.57 -0.08 -7.29
CA LEU A 100 -5.18 -1.04 -6.35
C LEU A 100 -5.19 -0.53 -4.91
N LEU A 101 -4.15 0.19 -4.48
CA LEU A 101 -4.12 0.85 -3.17
C LEU A 101 -5.23 1.90 -3.04
N LEU A 102 -5.35 2.79 -4.03
CA LEU A 102 -6.39 3.83 -4.03
C LEU A 102 -7.79 3.23 -4.07
N MET A 103 -8.02 2.16 -4.84
CA MET A 103 -9.28 1.44 -4.85
C MET A 103 -9.61 0.80 -3.49
N ALA A 104 -8.62 0.21 -2.83
CA ALA A 104 -8.80 -0.37 -1.50
C ALA A 104 -9.20 0.71 -0.49
N LEU A 105 -8.49 1.85 -0.45
CA LEU A 105 -8.81 2.97 0.44
C LEU A 105 -10.22 3.51 0.20
N GLN A 106 -10.60 3.74 -1.07
CA GLN A 106 -11.96 4.22 -1.41
C GLN A 106 -13.04 3.27 -0.92
N ARG A 107 -12.92 1.98 -1.24
CA ARG A 107 -13.88 0.95 -0.84
C ARG A 107 -13.95 0.83 0.69
N GLU A 108 -12.80 0.82 1.33
CA GLU A 108 -12.71 0.47 2.74
C GLU A 108 -13.09 1.65 3.63
N LEU A 109 -12.62 2.87 3.35
CA LEU A 109 -12.94 4.08 4.11
C LEU A 109 -14.25 4.75 3.66
N GLY A 110 -14.88 4.26 2.59
CA GLY A 110 -16.08 4.85 2.02
C GLY A 110 -15.84 6.28 1.55
N ILE A 111 -14.69 6.53 0.92
CA ILE A 111 -14.30 7.83 0.35
C ILE A 111 -14.21 7.71 -1.18
N LYS A 112 -14.17 8.83 -1.88
CA LYS A 112 -14.03 8.84 -3.34
C LYS A 112 -12.97 9.85 -3.76
N PHE A 113 -11.87 9.36 -4.32
CA PHE A 113 -10.84 10.24 -4.89
C PHE A 113 -11.34 10.83 -6.20
N ARG A 114 -11.04 12.12 -6.42
CA ARG A 114 -11.27 12.74 -7.73
C ARG A 114 -10.23 12.23 -8.71
N LEU A 115 -10.65 11.78 -9.90
CA LEU A 115 -9.74 11.29 -10.94
C LEU A 115 -8.66 12.33 -11.31
N SER A 116 -9.01 13.62 -11.28
CA SER A 116 -8.06 14.70 -11.56
C SER A 116 -6.94 14.83 -10.52
N LYS A 117 -7.13 14.30 -9.30
CA LYS A 117 -6.17 14.39 -8.19
C LYS A 117 -5.32 13.12 -8.02
N THR A 118 -5.72 11.98 -8.57
CA THR A 118 -5.01 10.70 -8.31
C THR A 118 -3.59 10.68 -8.87
N ALA A 119 -3.33 11.46 -9.92
CA ALA A 119 -1.99 11.67 -10.45
C ALA A 119 -1.07 12.33 -9.41
N ASP A 120 -1.58 13.33 -8.69
CA ASP A 120 -0.83 14.14 -7.72
C ASP A 120 -0.52 13.40 -6.41
N LEU A 121 -1.21 12.30 -6.15
CA LEU A 121 -0.96 11.41 -5.00
C LEU A 121 0.34 10.61 -5.24
N THR A 122 1.49 11.28 -5.17
CA THR A 122 2.82 10.71 -5.48
C THR A 122 3.49 10.06 -4.28
N ASP A 123 3.10 10.44 -3.07
CA ASP A 123 3.68 9.98 -1.83
C ASP A 123 2.60 9.79 -0.75
N THR A 124 2.97 9.09 0.31
CA THR A 124 2.05 8.74 1.39
C THR A 124 1.58 9.93 2.22
N LYS A 125 2.32 11.06 2.22
CA LYS A 125 1.90 12.28 2.92
C LYS A 125 0.78 12.97 2.16
N LYS A 126 0.94 13.19 0.84
CA LYS A 126 -0.13 13.73 -0.02
C LYS A 126 -1.38 12.84 0.00
N LEU A 127 -1.18 11.52 0.03
CA LEU A 127 -2.28 10.57 0.19
C LEU A 127 -2.98 10.74 1.54
N ALA A 128 -2.24 10.93 2.63
CA ALA A 128 -2.81 11.19 3.95
C ALA A 128 -3.59 12.52 3.98
N SER A 129 -3.05 13.60 3.43
CA SER A 129 -3.75 14.89 3.31
C SER A 129 -5.10 14.76 2.59
N GLU A 130 -5.14 14.08 1.44
CA GLU A 130 -6.37 13.90 0.69
C GLU A 130 -7.37 12.97 1.41
N VAL A 131 -6.88 11.90 2.07
CA VAL A 131 -7.75 11.02 2.87
C VAL A 131 -8.32 11.76 4.07
N TYR A 132 -7.51 12.53 4.79
CA TYR A 132 -7.93 13.34 5.92
C TYR A 132 -9.04 14.31 5.50
N TYR A 133 -8.78 15.10 4.46
CA TYR A 133 -9.77 16.01 3.87
C TYR A 133 -11.11 15.32 3.54
N LEU A 134 -11.07 14.16 2.87
CA LEU A 134 -12.26 13.40 2.48
C LEU A 134 -12.98 12.72 3.66
N LEU A 135 -12.32 12.54 4.80
CA LEU A 135 -12.94 12.02 6.02
C LEU A 135 -13.58 13.14 6.84
N THR A 136 -13.01 14.35 6.82
CA THR A 136 -13.52 15.52 7.56
C THR A 136 -14.62 16.29 6.83
N GLU A 137 -14.69 16.22 5.50
CA GLU A 137 -15.75 16.86 4.71
C GLU A 137 -17.05 16.04 4.59
N LYS A 138 -17.14 14.88 5.26
CA LYS A 138 -18.37 14.07 5.32
C LYS A 138 -19.40 14.65 6.28
#